data_AF-A0A4U8U852-F1
#
_entry.id   AF-A0A4U8U852-F1
#
_cell.length_a   1.000
_cell.length_b   1.000
_cell.length_c   1.000
_cell.angle_alpha   90.00
_cell.angle_beta   90.00
_cell.angle_gamma   90.00
#
_symmetry.space_group_name_H-M   'P 1'
#
loop_
_entity.id
_entity.type
_entity.pdbx_description
1 polymer ?
#
loop_
_entity_poly.entity_id
_entity_poly.type
_entity_poly.pdbx_seq_one_letter_code
_entity_poly.pdbx_strand_id
1 'polypeptide(L)'
;MRKLRLSPLGGVKRRLNGVNEGLHALQRLTSTSHAIQACVKNEEHKDLLFAMLQMGLWVSVDSRKSCIENTEKYLNAVRPAKLDNLVRIGGKMDGGYVMLPPPPIVKLTTKGSLSRRF
;
A
#
# COMPACT_ATOMS: atom_id res chain seq x y z
N MET A 1 32.31 -23.78 -17.54
CA MET A 1 31.43 -22.60 -17.76
C MET A 1 32.23 -21.47 -18.41
N ARG A 2 31.97 -21.13 -19.68
CA ARG A 2 32.65 -19.99 -20.35
C ARG A 2 32.04 -18.68 -19.84
N LYS A 3 32.83 -17.84 -19.15
CA LYS A 3 32.45 -16.45 -18.85
C LYS A 3 32.36 -15.70 -20.18
N LEU A 4 31.15 -15.38 -20.63
CA LEU A 4 30.92 -14.46 -21.75
C LEU A 4 31.50 -13.09 -21.39
N ARG A 5 32.74 -12.83 -21.80
CA ARG A 5 33.34 -11.49 -21.72
C ARG A 5 32.61 -10.64 -22.74
N LEU A 6 31.85 -9.66 -22.25
CA LEU A 6 31.29 -8.62 -23.11
C LEU A 6 32.44 -7.92 -23.84
N SER A 7 32.22 -7.58 -25.10
CA SER A 7 33.09 -6.62 -25.77
C SER A 7 33.15 -5.33 -24.95
N PRO A 8 34.24 -4.55 -25.01
CA PRO A 8 34.35 -3.27 -24.31
C PRO A 8 33.12 -2.36 -24.52
N LEU A 9 32.62 -2.30 -25.76
CA LEU A 9 31.38 -1.60 -26.15
C LEU A 9 30.13 -2.18 -25.46
N GLY A 10 29.99 -3.50 -25.38
CA GLY A 10 28.89 -4.16 -24.68
C GLY A 10 28.89 -3.90 -23.16
N GLY A 11 30.08 -3.81 -22.56
CA GLY A 11 30.25 -3.41 -21.17
C GLY A 11 29.82 -1.96 -20.90
N VAL A 12 30.21 -1.03 -21.78
CA VAL A 12 29.82 0.38 -21.71
C VAL A 12 28.31 0.54 -21.87
N LYS A 13 27.69 -0.10 -22.88
CA LYS A 13 26.23 -0.05 -23.10
C LYS A 13 25.45 -0.53 -21.88
N ARG A 14 25.89 -1.63 -21.24
CA ARG A 14 25.24 -2.14 -20.01
C ARG A 14 25.31 -1.14 -18.87
N ARG A 15 26.46 -0.48 -18.68
CA ARG A 15 26.63 0.55 -17.64
C ARG A 15 25.72 1.75 -17.90
N LEU A 16 25.66 2.22 -19.15
CA LEU A 16 24.78 3.33 -19.54
C LEU A 16 23.30 2.99 -19.28
N ASN A 17 22.87 1.77 -19.62
CA ASN A 17 21.51 1.32 -19.31
C ASN A 17 21.23 1.30 -17.81
N GLY A 18 22.15 0.79 -16.99
CA GLY A 18 22.00 0.78 -15.54
C GLY A 18 21.91 2.19 -14.93
N VAL A 19 22.70 3.13 -15.45
CA VAL A 19 22.60 4.55 -15.05
C VAL A 19 21.23 5.13 -15.44
N ASN A 20 20.74 4.82 -16.64
CA ASN A 20 19.44 5.31 -17.10
C ASN A 20 18.28 4.75 -16.26
N GLU A 21 18.32 3.46 -15.93
CA GLU A 21 17.35 2.83 -15.03
C GLU A 21 17.38 3.45 -13.62
N GLY A 22 18.58 3.68 -13.08
CA GLY A 22 18.76 4.35 -11.79
C GLY A 22 18.21 5.78 -11.80
N LEU A 23 18.41 6.53 -12.88
CA LEU A 23 17.86 7.87 -13.04
C LEU A 23 16.33 7.86 -13.05
N HIS A 24 15.71 6.93 -13.79
CA HIS A 24 14.26 6.78 -13.79
C HIS A 24 13.68 6.36 -12.44
N ALA A 25 14.42 5.57 -11.66
CA ALA A 25 14.02 5.21 -10.30
C ALA A 25 14.06 6.44 -9.38
N LEU A 26 15.14 7.23 -9.44
CA LEU A 26 15.29 8.45 -8.65
C LEU A 26 14.26 9.53 -9.00
N GLN A 27 13.97 9.70 -10.29
CA GLN A 27 12.91 10.61 -10.76
C GLN A 27 11.56 10.20 -10.17
N ARG A 28 11.22 8.91 -10.23
CA ARG A 28 9.97 8.40 -9.65
C ARG A 28 9.90 8.65 -8.14
N LEU A 29 10.96 8.32 -7.42
CA LEU A 29 11.05 8.52 -5.97
C LEU A 29 10.83 10.00 -5.59
N THR A 30 11.51 10.89 -6.30
CA THR A 30 11.40 12.35 -6.08
C THR A 30 10.00 12.87 -6.41
N SER A 31 9.43 12.47 -7.55
CA SER A 31 8.09 12.90 -7.96
C SER A 31 7.01 12.37 -7.02
N THR A 32 7.08 11.11 -6.62
CA THR A 32 6.14 10.52 -5.65
C THR A 32 6.26 11.21 -4.29
N SER A 33 7.48 11.47 -3.81
CA SER A 33 7.71 12.22 -2.57
C SER A 33 7.04 13.60 -2.59
N HIS A 34 7.18 14.35 -3.69
CA HIS A 34 6.51 15.64 -3.86
C HIS A 34 4.98 15.50 -3.88
N ALA A 35 4.46 14.48 -4.57
CA ALA A 35 3.02 14.24 -4.65
C ALA A 35 2.43 13.91 -3.27
N ILE A 36 3.11 13.09 -2.45
CA ILE A 36 2.73 12.80 -1.06
C ILE A 36 2.62 14.11 -0.28
N GLN A 37 3.67 14.93 -0.31
CA GLN A 37 3.73 16.16 0.46
C GLN A 37 2.67 17.20 0.05
N ALA A 38 2.38 17.30 -1.25
CA ALA A 38 1.43 18.26 -1.79
C ALA A 38 -0.04 17.81 -1.65
N CYS A 39 -0.33 16.51 -1.76
CA CYS A 39 -1.70 16.01 -1.91
C CYS A 39 -2.28 15.36 -0.65
N VAL A 40 -1.43 14.81 0.22
CA VAL A 40 -1.89 14.08 1.40
C VAL A 40 -2.02 15.08 2.55
N LYS A 41 -3.19 15.17 3.19
CA LYS A 41 -3.42 16.12 4.30
C LYS A 41 -3.19 15.52 5.69
N ASN A 42 -3.40 14.22 5.83
CA ASN A 42 -3.23 13.53 7.10
C ASN A 42 -1.74 13.18 7.28
N GLU A 43 -1.16 13.62 8.40
CA GLU A 43 0.28 13.43 8.68
C GLU A 43 0.65 11.95 8.90
N GLU A 44 -0.18 11.18 9.61
CA GLU A 44 0.07 9.74 9.80
C GLU A 44 0.09 8.98 8.46
N HIS A 45 -0.78 9.36 7.53
CA HIS A 45 -0.78 8.81 6.19
C HIS A 45 0.47 9.20 5.39
N LYS A 46 0.99 10.43 5.56
CA LYS A 46 2.25 10.84 4.92
C LYS A 46 3.41 10.00 5.44
N ASP A 47 3.52 9.87 6.75
CA ASP A 47 4.60 9.09 7.39
C ASP A 47 4.59 7.65 6.90
N LEU A 48 3.40 7.03 6.85
CA LEU A 48 3.25 5.68 6.30
C LEU A 48 3.68 5.60 4.84
N LEU A 49 3.24 6.53 3.99
CA LEU A 49 3.59 6.54 2.56
C LEU A 49 5.09 6.78 2.33
N PHE A 50 5.73 7.62 3.15
CA PHE A 50 7.18 7.80 3.12
C PHE A 50 7.94 6.55 3.55
N ALA A 51 7.49 5.88 4.61
CA ALA A 51 8.08 4.61 5.04
C ALA A 51 7.98 3.55 3.93
N MET A 52 6.81 3.43 3.28
CA MET A 52 6.62 2.54 2.13
C MET A 52 7.57 2.87 0.98
N LEU A 53 7.73 4.16 0.66
CA LEU A 53 8.63 4.62 -0.40
C LEU A 53 10.11 4.29 -0.07
N GLN A 54 10.54 4.47 1.18
CA GLN A 54 11.88 4.11 1.65
C GLN A 54 12.14 2.60 1.60
N MET A 55 11.12 1.78 1.83
CA MET A 55 11.18 0.32 1.69
C MET A 55 11.24 -0.14 0.22
N GLY A 56 11.15 0.79 -0.74
CA GLY A 56 11.11 0.47 -2.17
C GLY A 56 9.77 -0.07 -2.64
N LEU A 57 8.69 0.11 -1.87
CA LEU A 57 7.35 -0.24 -2.29
C LEU A 57 6.84 0.75 -3.33
N TRP A 58 5.99 0.25 -4.22
CA TRP A 58 5.42 1.10 -5.25
C TRP A 58 4.31 1.96 -4.67
N VAL A 59 4.59 3.26 -4.55
CA VAL A 59 3.63 4.26 -4.07
C VAL A 59 3.24 5.19 -5.22
N SER A 60 1.95 5.41 -5.37
CA SER A 60 1.37 6.38 -6.31
C SER A 60 0.33 7.22 -5.58
N VAL A 61 0.38 8.53 -5.80
CA VAL A 61 -0.56 9.48 -5.21
C VAL A 61 -1.19 10.27 -6.35
N ASP A 62 -2.53 10.25 -6.41
CA ASP A 62 -3.31 10.98 -7.40
C ASP A 62 -4.35 11.85 -6.70
N SER A 63 -4.37 13.13 -7.02
CA SER A 63 -5.29 14.13 -6.47
C SER A 63 -6.30 14.63 -7.51
N ARG A 64 -6.26 14.11 -8.74
CA ARG A 64 -7.19 14.51 -9.79
C ARG A 64 -8.59 14.08 -9.40
N LYS A 65 -9.54 15.02 -9.47
CA LYS A 65 -10.94 14.79 -9.14
C LYS A 65 -11.52 13.57 -9.86
N SER A 66 -11.20 13.40 -11.14
CA SER A 66 -11.62 12.24 -11.94
C SER A 66 -11.10 10.91 -11.42
N CYS A 67 -9.87 10.86 -10.88
CA CYS A 67 -9.31 9.65 -10.28
C CYS A 67 -10.07 9.29 -9.00
N ILE A 68 -10.37 10.29 -8.17
CA ILE A 68 -11.13 10.11 -6.93
C ILE A 68 -12.54 9.59 -7.26
N GLU A 69 -13.26 10.23 -8.17
CA GLU A 69 -14.60 9.83 -8.60
C GLU A 69 -14.63 8.42 -9.20
N ASN A 70 -13.65 8.07 -10.03
CA ASN A 70 -13.56 6.73 -10.62
C ASN A 70 -13.23 5.67 -9.57
N THR A 71 -12.36 5.98 -8.63
CA THR A 71 -12.03 5.08 -7.51
C THR A 71 -13.25 4.84 -6.63
N GLU A 72 -14.02 5.89 -6.33
CA GLU A 72 -15.26 5.77 -5.56
C GLU A 72 -16.30 4.91 -6.30
N LYS A 73 -16.51 5.14 -7.60
CA LYS A 73 -17.39 4.30 -8.43
C LYS A 73 -16.95 2.84 -8.42
N TYR A 74 -15.66 2.59 -8.60
CA TYR A 74 -15.09 1.24 -8.56
C TYR A 74 -15.33 0.58 -7.20
N LEU A 75 -14.98 1.25 -6.10
CA LEU A 75 -15.15 0.73 -4.75
C LEU A 75 -16.61 0.45 -4.42
N ASN A 76 -17.54 1.29 -4.87
CA ASN A 76 -18.97 1.05 -4.71
C ASN A 76 -19.45 -0.14 -5.54
N ALA A 77 -18.90 -0.36 -6.74
CA ALA A 77 -19.26 -1.50 -7.60
C ALA A 77 -18.74 -2.83 -7.03
N VAL A 78 -17.56 -2.85 -6.43
CA VAL A 78 -17.00 -4.06 -5.80
C VAL A 78 -17.40 -4.23 -4.34
N ARG A 79 -18.14 -3.27 -3.77
CA ARG A 79 -18.58 -3.33 -2.38
C ARG A 79 -19.46 -4.57 -2.20
N PRO A 80 -19.19 -5.42 -1.21
CA PRO A 80 -20.00 -6.60 -0.96
C PRO A 80 -21.47 -6.22 -0.74
N ALA A 81 -22.38 -7.02 -1.30
CA ALA A 81 -23.81 -6.87 -1.04
C ALA A 81 -24.07 -6.99 0.47
N LYS A 82 -24.96 -6.14 0.98
CA LYS A 82 -25.43 -6.23 2.36
C LYS A 82 -26.29 -7.49 2.46
N LEU A 83 -25.79 -8.49 3.17
CA LEU A 83 -26.49 -9.74 3.46
C LEU A 83 -26.84 -9.76 4.94
N ASP A 84 -28.09 -10.10 5.27
CA ASP A 84 -28.61 -9.98 6.64
C ASP A 84 -27.82 -10.79 7.67
N ASN A 85 -27.20 -11.89 7.23
CA ASN A 85 -26.45 -12.82 8.08
C ASN A 85 -24.95 -12.52 8.16
N LEU A 86 -24.45 -11.53 7.39
CA LEU A 86 -23.04 -11.20 7.34
C LEU A 86 -22.80 -9.77 7.79
N VAL A 87 -21.74 -9.58 8.57
CA VAL A 87 -21.26 -8.25 8.95
C VAL A 87 -20.20 -7.78 7.97
N ARG A 88 -20.26 -6.50 7.61
CA ARG A 88 -19.21 -5.86 6.84
C ARG A 88 -18.01 -5.56 7.74
N ILE A 89 -16.83 -5.93 7.29
CA ILE A 89 -15.55 -5.55 7.88
C ILE A 89 -14.83 -4.61 6.92
N GLY A 90 -14.33 -3.51 7.45
CA GLY A 90 -13.68 -2.43 6.70
C GLY A 90 -14.22 -1.06 7.09
N GLY A 91 -13.44 -0.02 6.79
CA GLY A 91 -13.80 1.38 6.97
C GLY A 91 -14.80 1.89 5.93
N LYS A 92 -15.25 3.14 6.08
CA LYS A 92 -16.21 3.76 5.15
C LYS A 92 -15.67 3.94 3.72
N MET A 93 -14.34 4.08 3.61
CA MET A 93 -13.63 4.45 2.38
C MET A 93 -12.88 3.27 1.73
N ASP A 94 -13.10 2.04 2.19
CA ASP A 94 -12.52 0.85 1.56
C ASP A 94 -13.56 -0.01 0.83
N GLY A 95 -13.08 -0.98 0.04
CA GLY A 95 -13.93 -2.01 -0.56
C GLY A 95 -14.57 -2.91 0.52
N GLY A 96 -13.79 -3.22 1.56
CA GLY A 96 -14.19 -4.08 2.66
C GLY A 96 -14.48 -5.52 2.23
N TYR A 97 -14.88 -6.34 3.17
CA TYR A 97 -15.39 -7.69 2.94
C TYR A 97 -16.55 -8.00 3.89
N VAL A 98 -17.23 -9.12 3.68
CA VAL A 98 -18.30 -9.59 4.58
C VAL A 98 -17.89 -10.92 5.20
N MET A 99 -18.22 -11.10 6.48
CA MET A 99 -18.00 -12.35 7.21
C MET A 99 -19.16 -12.62 8.15
N LEU A 100 -19.27 -13.86 8.63
CA LEU A 100 -20.18 -14.16 9.73
C LEU A 100 -19.81 -13.27 10.94
N PRO A 101 -20.81 -12.80 11.70
CA PRO A 101 -20.52 -12.06 12.92
C PRO A 101 -19.60 -12.91 13.82
N PRO A 102 -18.59 -12.29 14.46
CA PRO A 102 -17.75 -13.02 15.39
C PRO A 102 -18.65 -13.65 16.46
N PRO A 103 -18.35 -14.88 16.91
CA PRO A 103 -19.14 -15.52 17.96
C PRO A 103 -19.22 -14.59 19.17
N PRO A 104 -20.38 -14.54 19.86
CA PRO A 104 -20.55 -13.66 21.00
C PRO A 104 -19.43 -13.92 22.01
N ILE A 105 -18.72 -12.86 22.39
CA ILE A 105 -17.71 -12.94 23.44
C ILE A 105 -18.48 -13.28 24.73
N VAL A 106 -18.47 -14.55 25.11
CA VAL A 106 -18.86 -14.95 26.46
C VAL A 106 -17.88 -14.22 27.36
N LYS A 107 -18.34 -13.17 28.04
CA LYS A 107 -17.63 -12.60 29.18
C LYS A 107 -17.57 -13.72 30.21
N LEU A 108 -16.54 -14.57 30.12
CA LEU A 108 -16.09 -15.38 31.23
C LEU A 108 -15.80 -14.36 32.33
N THR A 109 -16.73 -14.25 33.27
CA THR A 109 -16.51 -13.58 34.55
C THR A 109 -15.36 -14.34 35.19
N THR A 110 -14.13 -13.90 34.93
CA THR A 110 -12.93 -14.39 35.59
C THR A 110 -12.97 -13.93 37.04
N LYS A 111 -13.75 -14.64 37.86
CA LYS A 111 -13.35 -14.89 39.24
C LYS A 111 -12.17 -15.84 39.17
N GLY A 112 -10.97 -15.30 39.01
CA GLY A 112 -9.75 -16.10 38.94
C GLY A 112 -8.58 -15.26 38.49
N SER A 113 -7.87 -14.68 39.45
CA SER A 113 -6.59 -14.04 39.26
C SER A 113 -5.62 -15.00 38.57
N LEU A 114 -5.13 -14.62 37.40
CA LEU A 114 -3.85 -15.14 36.91
C LEU A 114 -2.97 -13.95 36.54
N SER A 115 -2.12 -13.62 37.51
CA SER A 115 -0.86 -12.89 37.35
C SER A 115 -0.17 -13.31 36.05
N ARG A 116 0.06 -12.35 35.16
CA ARG A 116 1.05 -12.49 34.10
C ARG A 116 2.19 -11.54 34.41
N ARG A 117 3.28 -12.09 34.94
CA ARG A 117 4.62 -11.58 34.66
C ARG A 117 4.93 -11.94 33.22
N PHE A 118 5.20 -10.95 32.39
CA PHE A 118 6.37 -10.81 31.53
C PHE A 118 6.47 -9.34 31.13
#